data_AF-A0A3D4N1C9-F1
#
_entry.id   AF-A0A3D4N1C9-F1
#
_cell.length_a   1.000
_cell.length_b   1.000
_cell.length_c   1.000
_cell.angle_alpha   90.00
_cell.angle_beta   90.00
_cell.angle_gamma   90.00
#
_symmetry.space_group_name_H-M   'P 1'
#
loop_
_entity.id
_entity.type
_entity.pdbx_description
1 polymer ?
#
loop_
_entity_poly.entity_id
_entity_poly.type
_entity_poly.pdbx_seq_one_letter_code
_entity_poly.pdbx_strand_id
1 'polypeptide(L)'
;MQMPVMDGFEATRIIRSMDTSIPIFATTADVVGDIDQRCRQAGFSRIVPKPYDPKQLVETILQALQGTVPKADGSQGKRKDSQVRPVLDVGKGLGQVGGNGALYRKVLETFLAEHTGTVRMVREAMDRRDWTVVEDLSHKVRGSSATIGAAAVSAIAAEMQRAATGDPGTLAGIFDRFSGVFGELEREIKTFLHT
;
A
#
# COMPACT_ATOMS: atom_id res chain seq x y z
N MET A 1 15.66 6.35 -4.29
CA MET A 1 16.21 5.91 -2.99
C MET A 1 17.25 6.92 -2.57
N GLN A 2 16.88 7.91 -1.76
CA GLN A 2 17.86 8.76 -1.08
C GLN A 2 17.71 8.48 0.41
N MET A 3 18.77 7.93 1.04
CA MET A 3 18.90 7.90 2.49
C MET A 3 19.86 9.05 2.88
N PRO A 4 19.76 9.61 4.09
CA PRO A 4 20.41 10.86 4.47
C PRO A 4 21.95 10.85 4.43
N VAL A 5 22.59 9.68 4.34
CA VAL A 5 24.07 9.55 4.31
C VAL A 5 24.57 8.97 2.99
N MET A 6 23.90 7.93 2.49
CA MET A 6 24.25 7.28 1.22
C MET A 6 23.04 6.60 0.60
N ASP A 7 23.07 6.29 -0.69
CA ASP A 7 21.95 5.60 -1.33
C ASP A 7 21.93 4.08 -1.02
N GLY A 8 20.78 3.46 -1.24
CA GLY A 8 20.58 2.04 -0.94
C GLY A 8 21.43 1.10 -1.81
N PHE A 9 21.82 1.50 -3.02
CA PHE A 9 22.68 0.69 -3.88
C PHE A 9 24.13 0.70 -3.38
N GLU A 10 24.62 1.85 -2.94
CA GLU A 10 25.92 2.01 -2.32
C GLU A 10 26.01 1.23 -1.01
N ALA A 11 24.99 1.36 -0.14
CA ALA A 11 24.92 0.58 1.10
C ALA A 11 24.96 -0.93 0.83
N THR A 12 24.20 -1.43 -0.15
CA THR A 12 24.21 -2.85 -0.53
C THR A 12 25.58 -3.31 -1.01
N ARG A 13 26.28 -2.51 -1.82
CA ARG A 13 27.65 -2.86 -2.27
C ARG A 13 28.63 -2.97 -1.11
N ILE A 14 28.54 -2.07 -0.14
CA ILE A 14 29.38 -2.13 1.07
C ILE A 14 29.08 -3.40 1.88
N ILE A 15 27.80 -3.68 2.16
CA ILE A 15 27.40 -4.88 2.91
C ILE A 15 27.89 -6.15 2.20
N ARG A 16 27.77 -6.21 0.87
CA ARG A 16 28.27 -7.35 0.06
C ARG A 16 29.78 -7.51 0.09
N SER A 17 30.54 -6.43 0.25
CA SER A 17 32.00 -6.50 0.40
C SER A 17 32.42 -7.07 1.76
N MET A 18 31.55 -6.97 2.77
CA MET A 18 31.79 -7.51 4.12
C MET A 18 31.35 -8.97 4.22
N ASP A 19 30.13 -9.27 3.75
CA ASP A 19 29.57 -10.61 3.80
C ASP A 19 28.55 -10.82 2.66
N THR A 20 28.84 -11.81 1.81
CA THR A 20 27.99 -12.15 0.67
C THR A 20 26.75 -12.97 1.06
N SER A 21 26.69 -13.52 2.27
CA SER A 21 25.60 -14.38 2.74
C SER A 21 24.43 -13.61 3.34
N ILE A 22 24.62 -12.36 3.77
CA ILE A 22 23.57 -11.54 4.40
C ILE A 22 22.41 -11.31 3.42
N PRO A 23 21.16 -11.69 3.72
CA PRO A 23 20.02 -11.34 2.87
C PRO A 23 19.77 -9.82 2.87
N ILE A 24 19.67 -9.21 1.68
CA ILE A 24 19.44 -7.75 1.54
C ILE A 24 18.18 -7.55 0.70
N PHE A 25 17.15 -6.93 1.29
CA PHE A 25 15.87 -6.71 0.63
C PHE A 25 15.69 -5.23 0.26
N ALA A 26 15.50 -4.94 -1.02
CA ALA A 26 15.09 -3.62 -1.47
C ALA A 26 13.59 -3.46 -1.27
N THR A 27 13.14 -2.36 -0.67
CA THR A 27 11.71 -2.03 -0.65
C THR A 27 11.43 -0.83 -1.55
N THR A 28 10.40 -0.89 -2.39
CA THR A 28 10.09 0.18 -3.36
C THR A 28 8.59 0.41 -3.49
N ALA A 29 8.14 1.67 -3.56
CA ALA A 29 6.73 2.01 -3.80
C ALA A 29 6.25 1.71 -5.22
N ASP A 30 7.19 1.66 -6.19
CA ASP A 30 6.91 1.35 -7.58
C ASP A 30 8.03 0.47 -8.17
N VAL A 31 7.64 -0.57 -8.92
CA VAL A 31 8.56 -1.43 -9.68
C VAL A 31 8.45 -1.04 -11.15
N VAL A 32 9.10 0.07 -11.52
CA VAL A 32 9.04 0.62 -12.89
C VAL A 32 10.45 0.64 -13.49
N GLY A 33 10.56 0.26 -14.76
CA GLY A 33 11.82 0.25 -15.54
C GLY A 33 12.84 -0.77 -15.07
N ASP A 34 14.13 -0.44 -15.23
CA ASP A 34 15.27 -1.34 -14.97
C ASP A 34 15.61 -1.54 -13.48
N ILE A 35 14.69 -1.21 -12.56
CA ILE A 35 14.93 -1.28 -11.12
C ILE A 35 15.30 -2.69 -10.67
N ASP A 36 14.69 -3.72 -11.27
CA ASP A 36 15.00 -5.13 -11.02
C ASP A 36 16.43 -5.48 -11.44
N GLN A 37 16.86 -5.03 -12.62
CA GLN A 37 18.22 -5.23 -13.10
C GLN A 37 19.25 -4.49 -12.24
N ARG A 38 18.98 -3.24 -11.89
CA ARG A 38 19.86 -2.42 -11.04
C ARG A 38 20.01 -3.00 -9.63
N CYS A 39 18.91 -3.49 -9.05
CA CYS A 39 18.94 -4.16 -7.75
C CYS A 39 19.74 -5.46 -7.81
N ARG A 40 19.58 -6.28 -8.85
CA ARG A 40 20.42 -7.47 -9.04
C ARG A 40 21.90 -7.12 -9.17
N GLN A 41 22.25 -6.14 -9.99
CA GLN A 41 23.64 -5.72 -10.19
C GLN A 41 24.31 -5.19 -8.92
N ALA A 42 23.55 -4.51 -8.06
CA ALA A 42 24.08 -4.04 -6.77
C ALA A 42 24.17 -5.13 -5.70
N GLY A 43 23.55 -6.30 -5.92
CA GLY A 43 23.60 -7.44 -5.00
C GLY A 43 22.43 -7.52 -4.02
N PHE A 44 21.27 -6.94 -4.32
CA PHE A 44 20.07 -7.19 -3.53
C PHE A 44 19.59 -8.63 -3.71
N SER A 45 19.16 -9.26 -2.61
CA SER A 45 18.58 -10.61 -2.61
C SER A 45 17.18 -10.62 -3.20
N ARG A 46 16.36 -9.59 -2.92
CA ARG A 46 15.00 -9.47 -3.47
C ARG A 46 14.47 -8.05 -3.43
N ILE A 47 13.50 -7.76 -4.29
CA ILE A 47 12.67 -6.55 -4.21
C ILE A 47 11.34 -6.91 -3.54
N VAL A 48 10.93 -6.10 -2.58
CA VAL A 48 9.66 -6.19 -1.87
C VAL A 48 8.87 -4.90 -2.16
N PRO A 49 7.82 -4.94 -2.99
CA PRO A 49 7.04 -3.74 -3.31
C PRO A 49 6.29 -3.23 -2.09
N LYS A 50 6.13 -1.90 -1.98
CA LYS A 50 5.32 -1.21 -0.98
C LYS A 50 3.95 -0.85 -1.58
N PRO A 51 2.86 -0.95 -0.80
CA PRO A 51 2.81 -1.58 0.51
C PRO A 51 3.00 -3.10 0.40
N TYR A 52 3.75 -3.70 1.35
CA TYR A 52 3.96 -5.14 1.43
C TYR A 52 3.06 -5.77 2.48
N ASP A 53 2.61 -7.00 2.22
CA ASP A 53 1.91 -7.80 3.21
C ASP A 53 2.89 -8.35 4.27
N PRO A 54 2.67 -8.14 5.58
CA PRO A 54 3.56 -8.60 6.63
C PRO A 54 3.77 -10.11 6.67
N LYS A 55 2.74 -10.91 6.35
CA LYS A 55 2.91 -12.37 6.29
C LYS A 55 3.83 -12.75 5.13
N GLN A 56 3.60 -12.17 3.95
CA GLN A 56 4.45 -12.37 2.79
C GLN A 56 5.90 -11.90 3.04
N LEU A 57 6.08 -10.80 3.77
CA LEU A 57 7.41 -10.31 4.16
C LEU A 57 8.10 -11.30 5.11
N VAL A 58 7.40 -11.79 6.12
CA VAL A 58 7.93 -12.79 7.06
C VAL A 58 8.31 -14.07 6.32
N GLU A 59 7.43 -14.59 5.45
CA GLU A 59 7.74 -15.75 4.62
C GLU A 59 8.98 -15.52 3.73
N THR A 60 9.07 -14.34 3.12
CA THR A 60 10.20 -13.96 2.27
C THR A 60 11.52 -13.90 3.05
N ILE A 61 11.49 -13.40 4.29
CA ILE A 61 12.65 -13.35 5.18
C ILE A 61 13.04 -14.77 5.60
N LEU A 62 12.08 -15.59 6.05
CA LEU A 62 12.31 -16.96 6.48
C LEU A 62 12.89 -17.82 5.34
N GLN A 63 12.38 -17.68 4.12
CA GLN A 63 12.90 -18.36 2.95
C GLN A 63 14.35 -17.98 2.65
N ALA A 64 14.68 -16.69 2.70
CA ALA A 64 16.04 -16.22 2.45
C ALA A 64 17.04 -16.68 3.51
N LEU A 65 16.60 -16.83 4.76
CA LEU A 65 17.43 -17.35 5.86
C LEU A 65 17.63 -18.87 5.78
N GLN A 66 16.69 -19.61 5.16
CA GLN A 66 16.75 -21.08 5.02
C GLN A 66 17.50 -21.55 3.76
N GLY A 67 18.01 -20.63 2.92
CA GLY A 67 18.86 -20.96 1.77
C GLY A 67 18.13 -21.49 0.53
N THR A 68 16.79 -21.51 0.53
CA THR A 68 16.00 -21.99 -0.60
C THR A 68 15.48 -20.81 -1.40
N VAL A 69 15.98 -20.65 -2.63
CA VAL A 69 15.53 -19.61 -3.56
C VAL A 69 14.70 -20.25 -4.68
N PRO A 70 13.35 -20.21 -4.63
CA PRO A 70 12.54 -20.51 -5.80
C PRO A 70 12.52 -19.30 -6.75
N LYS A 71 12.71 -19.58 -8.04
CA LYS A 71 12.43 -18.65 -9.14
C LYS A 71 10.97 -18.19 -9.05
N ALA A 72 10.74 -16.88 -9.12
CA ALA A 72 9.39 -16.33 -9.14
C ALA A 72 8.69 -16.73 -10.44
N ASP A 73 7.69 -17.61 -10.35
CA ASP A 73 6.67 -17.76 -11.38
C ASP A 73 5.56 -16.74 -11.16
N GLY A 74 5.19 -16.10 -12.26
CA GLY A 74 4.27 -14.98 -12.31
C GLY A 74 2.81 -15.36 -12.11
N SER A 75 2.06 -14.32 -11.76
CA SER A 75 0.63 -14.12 -12.02
C SER A 75 -0.33 -15.20 -11.52
N GLN A 76 -1.30 -14.78 -10.71
CA GLN A 76 -2.70 -15.04 -11.05
C GLN A 76 -3.62 -14.06 -10.31
N GLY A 77 -4.26 -13.19 -11.09
CA GLY A 77 -5.55 -12.66 -10.71
C GLY A 77 -6.65 -13.69 -10.95
N LYS A 78 -7.78 -13.54 -10.27
CA LYS A 78 -9.11 -13.73 -10.85
C LYS A 78 -10.19 -13.09 -9.96
N ARG A 79 -11.05 -12.29 -10.63
CA ARG A 79 -12.43 -11.92 -10.25
C ARG A 79 -13.24 -13.22 -10.08
N LYS A 80 -14.38 -13.34 -9.40
CA LYS A 80 -15.54 -12.46 -9.15
C LYS A 80 -16.39 -13.23 -8.11
N ASP A 81 -16.93 -12.59 -7.09
CA ASP A 81 -18.18 -13.08 -6.49
C ASP A 81 -18.99 -11.90 -5.95
N SER A 82 -20.24 -11.86 -6.35
CA SER A 82 -21.25 -10.83 -6.06
C SER A 82 -21.99 -11.18 -4.78
N GLN A 83 -21.24 -11.26 -3.69
CA GLN A 83 -21.76 -11.01 -2.34
C GLN A 83 -21.34 -9.59 -1.97
N VAL A 84 -22.22 -8.84 -1.30
CA VAL A 84 -21.85 -7.55 -0.69
C VAL A 84 -20.79 -7.86 0.36
N ARG A 85 -19.52 -7.82 -0.05
CA ARG A 85 -18.40 -8.01 0.86
C ARG A 85 -18.21 -6.71 1.63
N PRO A 86 -18.02 -6.77 2.96
CA PRO A 86 -17.73 -5.57 3.74
C PRO A 86 -16.49 -4.88 3.17
N VAL A 87 -16.49 -3.55 3.23
CA VAL A 87 -15.38 -2.73 2.74
C VAL A 87 -14.14 -2.94 3.62
N LEU A 88 -14.35 -3.16 4.92
CA LEU A 88 -13.35 -3.47 5.93
C LEU A 88 -13.19 -4.98 6.13
N ASP A 89 -12.07 -5.52 5.67
CA ASP A 89 -11.66 -6.88 6.00
C ASP A 89 -10.90 -6.88 7.34
N VAL A 90 -11.63 -7.04 8.45
CA VAL A 90 -11.07 -7.06 9.82
C VAL A 90 -9.99 -8.13 9.97
N GLY A 91 -10.18 -9.31 9.36
CA GLY A 91 -9.22 -10.41 9.43
C GLY A 91 -7.89 -10.03 8.80
N LYS A 92 -7.92 -9.38 7.63
CA LYS A 92 -6.71 -8.85 6.99
C LYS A 92 -6.09 -7.72 7.80
N GLY A 93 -6.86 -6.73 8.23
CA GLY A 93 -6.35 -5.61 9.01
C GLY A 93 -5.70 -6.05 10.32
N LEU A 94 -6.33 -6.97 11.04
CA LEU A 94 -5.79 -7.56 12.26
C LEU A 94 -4.49 -8.35 11.99
N GLY A 95 -4.40 -9.01 10.83
CA GLY A 95 -3.18 -9.67 10.37
C GLY A 95 -2.01 -8.69 10.16
N GLN A 96 -2.27 -7.45 9.75
CA GLN A 96 -1.24 -6.42 9.56
C GLN A 96 -0.58 -6.00 10.88
N VAL A 97 -1.30 -6.14 12.00
CA VAL A 97 -0.81 -5.83 13.35
C VAL A 97 -0.50 -7.10 14.17
N GLY A 98 -0.24 -8.21 13.49
CA GLY A 98 0.18 -9.46 14.13
C GLY A 98 -0.88 -10.11 15.02
N GLY A 99 -2.17 -9.88 14.77
CA GLY A 99 -3.26 -10.44 15.58
C GLY A 99 -3.66 -9.60 16.80
N ASN A 100 -2.99 -8.47 17.06
CA ASN A 100 -3.25 -7.66 18.25
C ASN A 100 -4.49 -6.79 18.10
N GLY A 101 -5.62 -7.23 18.68
CA GLY A 101 -6.90 -6.53 18.60
C GLY A 101 -6.91 -5.13 19.21
N ALA A 102 -6.19 -4.91 20.32
CA ALA A 102 -6.10 -3.60 20.96
C ALA A 102 -5.32 -2.60 20.10
N LEU A 103 -4.23 -3.05 19.48
CA LEU A 103 -3.47 -2.24 18.53
C LEU A 103 -4.29 -1.95 17.27
N TYR A 104 -5.01 -2.95 16.74
CA TYR A 104 -5.87 -2.77 15.57
C TYR A 104 -6.95 -1.71 15.80
N ARG A 105 -7.61 -1.74 16.97
CA ARG A 105 -8.56 -0.73 17.40
C ARG A 105 -7.96 0.68 17.35
N LYS A 106 -6.76 0.86 17.91
CA LYS A 106 -6.06 2.16 17.90
C LYS A 106 -5.69 2.62 16.49
N VAL A 107 -5.29 1.69 15.62
CA VAL A 107 -5.02 1.98 14.19
C VAL A 107 -6.29 2.48 13.50
N LEU A 108 -7.44 1.83 13.74
CA LEU A 108 -8.72 2.24 13.18
C LEU A 108 -9.21 3.60 13.69
N GLU A 109 -9.03 3.90 14.97
CA GLU A 109 -9.31 5.23 15.54
C GLU A 109 -8.44 6.32 14.89
N THR A 110 -7.14 6.03 14.73
CA THR A 110 -6.20 6.94 14.07
C THR A 110 -6.58 7.17 12.61
N PHE A 111 -6.98 6.12 11.89
CA PHE A 111 -7.46 6.22 10.51
C PHE A 111 -8.67 7.16 10.39
N LEU A 112 -9.68 7.00 11.25
CA LEU A 112 -10.85 7.89 11.24
C LEU A 112 -10.46 9.35 11.53
N ALA A 113 -9.59 9.58 12.52
CA ALA A 113 -9.13 10.92 12.87
C ALA A 113 -8.36 11.59 11.71
N GLU A 114 -7.44 10.86 11.08
CA GLU A 114 -6.60 11.39 9.99
C GLU A 114 -7.35 11.63 8.68
N HIS A 115 -8.47 10.93 8.46
CA HIS A 115 -9.23 10.99 7.22
C HIS A 115 -10.59 11.66 7.35
N THR A 116 -10.91 12.22 8.51
CA THR A 116 -12.11 13.03 8.69
C THR A 116 -12.14 14.16 7.67
N GLY A 117 -13.19 14.22 6.84
CA GLY A 117 -13.36 15.27 5.84
C GLY A 117 -12.55 15.08 4.55
N THR A 118 -11.87 13.94 4.37
CA THR A 118 -11.13 13.60 3.13
C THR A 118 -11.99 13.78 1.88
N VAL A 119 -13.22 13.23 1.87
CA VAL A 119 -14.14 13.33 0.73
C VAL A 119 -14.40 14.79 0.35
N ARG A 120 -14.62 15.66 1.35
CA ARG A 120 -14.82 17.10 1.13
C ARG A 120 -13.56 17.76 0.57
N MET A 121 -12.39 17.48 1.14
CA MET A 121 -11.11 18.06 0.68
C MET A 121 -10.80 17.68 -0.77
N VAL A 122 -11.04 16.42 -1.16
CA VAL A 122 -10.85 15.99 -2.54
C VAL A 122 -11.84 16.67 -3.47
N ARG A 123 -13.13 16.77 -3.08
CA ARG A 123 -14.14 17.50 -3.85
C ARG A 123 -13.72 18.95 -4.11
N GLU A 124 -13.30 19.66 -3.07
CA GLU A 124 -12.87 21.05 -3.19
C GLU A 124 -11.63 21.20 -4.09
N ALA A 125 -10.67 20.27 -4.00
CA ALA A 125 -9.51 20.26 -4.88
C ALA A 125 -9.91 20.03 -6.35
N MET A 126 -10.87 19.15 -6.62
CA MET A 126 -11.44 18.94 -7.96
C MET A 126 -12.15 20.19 -8.49
N ASP A 127 -12.96 20.86 -7.66
CA ASP A 127 -13.68 22.07 -8.04
C ASP A 127 -12.70 23.22 -8.38
N ARG A 128 -11.57 23.29 -7.66
CA ARG A 128 -10.45 24.21 -7.95
C ARG A 128 -9.53 23.74 -9.07
N ARG A 129 -9.73 22.53 -9.62
CA ARG A 129 -8.86 21.87 -10.61
C ARG A 129 -7.40 21.74 -10.14
N ASP A 130 -7.20 21.60 -8.84
CA ASP A 130 -5.89 21.40 -8.23
C ASP A 130 -5.55 19.91 -8.19
N TRP A 131 -5.06 19.41 -9.33
CA TRP A 131 -4.82 17.98 -9.52
C TRP A 131 -3.66 17.44 -8.69
N THR A 132 -2.69 18.29 -8.34
CA THR A 132 -1.61 17.93 -7.42
C THR A 132 -2.16 17.62 -6.04
N VAL A 133 -3.08 18.44 -5.52
CA VAL A 133 -3.72 18.16 -4.23
C VAL A 133 -4.61 16.91 -4.29
N VAL A 134 -5.32 16.68 -5.40
CA VAL A 134 -6.09 15.44 -5.60
C VAL A 134 -5.19 14.21 -5.58
N GLU A 135 -4.03 14.28 -6.25
CA GLU A 135 -3.04 13.21 -6.26
C GLU A 135 -2.54 12.91 -4.83
N ASP A 136 -2.10 13.92 -4.09
CA ASP A 136 -1.53 13.77 -2.74
C ASP A 136 -2.55 13.19 -1.76
N LEU A 137 -3.78 13.70 -1.77
CA LEU A 137 -4.87 13.18 -0.94
C LEU A 137 -5.20 11.72 -1.30
N SER A 138 -5.25 11.41 -2.59
CA SER A 138 -5.50 10.05 -3.07
C SER A 138 -4.37 9.10 -2.65
N HIS A 139 -3.11 9.53 -2.74
CA HIS A 139 -1.95 8.75 -2.31
C HIS A 139 -2.01 8.44 -0.82
N LYS A 140 -2.32 9.43 0.03
CA LYS A 140 -2.43 9.26 1.48
C LYS A 140 -3.51 8.23 1.83
N VAL A 141 -4.72 8.37 1.26
CA VAL A 141 -5.84 7.46 1.51
C VAL A 141 -5.54 6.05 1.01
N ARG A 142 -4.90 5.92 -0.16
CA ARG A 142 -4.49 4.63 -0.73
C ARG A 142 -3.61 3.86 0.25
N GLY A 143 -2.59 4.50 0.80
CA GLY A 143 -1.63 3.89 1.71
C GLY A 143 -2.28 3.44 3.01
N SER A 144 -2.99 4.33 3.68
CA SER A 144 -3.64 4.04 4.97
C SER A 144 -4.73 2.97 4.83
N SER A 145 -5.56 3.04 3.78
CA SER A 145 -6.65 2.08 3.55
C SER A 145 -6.15 0.66 3.32
N ALA A 146 -5.01 0.49 2.65
CA ALA A 146 -4.41 -0.83 2.46
C ALA A 146 -4.02 -1.49 3.79
N THR A 147 -3.48 -0.71 4.75
CA THR A 147 -2.99 -1.23 6.03
C THR A 147 -4.08 -1.67 7.00
N ILE A 148 -5.31 -1.16 6.85
CA ILE A 148 -6.43 -1.51 7.73
C ILE A 148 -7.31 -2.65 7.17
N GLY A 149 -7.01 -3.15 5.97
CA GLY A 149 -7.81 -4.16 5.29
C GLY A 149 -8.87 -3.61 4.33
N ALA A 150 -8.85 -2.31 4.01
CA ALA A 150 -9.81 -1.66 3.12
C ALA A 150 -9.33 -1.61 1.65
N ALA A 151 -9.16 -2.79 1.06
CA ALA A 151 -8.57 -2.94 -0.28
C ALA A 151 -9.38 -2.23 -1.39
N ALA A 152 -10.71 -2.20 -1.28
CA ALA A 152 -11.57 -1.53 -2.26
C ALA A 152 -11.32 -0.01 -2.30
N VAL A 153 -11.24 0.64 -1.13
CA VAL A 153 -10.92 2.07 -1.02
C VAL A 153 -9.51 2.35 -1.56
N SER A 154 -8.54 1.51 -1.20
CA SER A 154 -7.16 1.66 -1.69
C SER A 154 -7.07 1.58 -3.23
N ALA A 155 -7.81 0.64 -3.83
CA ALA A 155 -7.85 0.49 -5.29
C ALA A 155 -8.48 1.71 -5.99
N ILE A 156 -9.60 2.23 -5.47
CA ILE A 156 -10.25 3.42 -6.04
C ILE A 156 -9.36 4.65 -5.87
N ALA A 157 -8.71 4.83 -4.72
CA ALA A 157 -7.77 5.92 -4.50
C ALA A 157 -6.57 5.84 -5.48
N ALA A 158 -6.09 4.64 -5.84
CA ALA A 158 -5.08 4.47 -6.87
C ALA A 158 -5.59 4.79 -8.29
N GLU A 159 -6.88 4.58 -8.58
CA GLU A 159 -7.51 5.05 -9.82
C GLU A 159 -7.57 6.59 -9.86
N MET A 160 -7.97 7.23 -8.76
CA MET A 160 -8.01 8.71 -8.64
C MET A 160 -6.62 9.32 -8.81
N GLN A 161 -5.60 8.75 -8.18
CA GLN A 161 -4.22 9.21 -8.30
C GLN A 161 -3.73 9.21 -9.77
N ARG A 162 -4.03 8.14 -10.51
CA ARG A 162 -3.66 8.02 -11.94
C ARG A 162 -4.48 8.96 -12.82
N ALA A 163 -5.76 9.15 -12.52
CA ALA A 163 -6.60 10.08 -13.26
C ALA A 163 -6.15 11.53 -13.07
N ALA A 164 -5.70 11.91 -11.88
CA ALA A 164 -5.25 13.28 -11.58
C ALA A 164 -4.03 13.70 -12.43
N THR A 165 -3.10 12.76 -12.68
CA THR A 165 -1.87 13.02 -13.45
C THR A 165 -2.00 12.76 -14.95
N GLY A 166 -2.97 11.94 -15.36
CA GLY A 166 -3.15 11.51 -16.76
C GLY A 166 -4.37 12.13 -17.45
N ASP A 167 -5.56 11.74 -17.00
CA ASP A 167 -6.84 12.18 -17.59
C ASP A 167 -7.86 12.60 -16.52
N PRO A 168 -7.81 13.88 -16.08
CA PRO A 168 -8.72 14.41 -15.08
C PRO A 168 -10.20 14.37 -15.49
N GLY A 169 -10.53 14.19 -16.77
CA GLY A 169 -11.91 14.11 -17.26
C GLY A 169 -12.68 12.91 -16.70
N THR A 170 -11.97 11.85 -16.32
CA THR A 170 -12.56 10.64 -15.72
C THR A 170 -12.77 10.73 -14.21
N LEU A 171 -12.18 11.75 -13.57
CA LEU A 171 -12.02 11.81 -12.12
C LEU A 171 -13.35 11.99 -11.37
N ALA A 172 -14.34 12.65 -11.98
CA ALA A 172 -15.69 12.81 -11.43
C ALA A 172 -16.36 11.46 -11.13
N GLY A 173 -16.39 10.55 -12.10
CA GLY A 173 -17.02 9.24 -11.91
C GLY A 173 -16.27 8.34 -10.93
N ILE A 174 -14.94 8.49 -10.84
CA ILE A 174 -14.13 7.76 -9.87
C ILE A 174 -14.36 8.31 -8.46
N PHE A 175 -14.46 9.64 -8.32
CA PHE A 175 -14.74 10.32 -7.05
C PHE A 175 -16.11 9.94 -6.47
N ASP A 176 -17.14 9.79 -7.29
CA ASP A 176 -18.47 9.36 -6.82
C ASP A 176 -18.42 7.95 -6.23
N ARG A 177 -17.72 7.02 -6.90
CA ARG A 177 -17.45 5.68 -6.38
C ARG A 177 -16.65 5.72 -5.09
N PHE A 178 -15.60 6.53 -5.04
CA PHE A 178 -14.76 6.70 -3.86
C PHE A 178 -15.59 7.18 -2.66
N SER A 179 -16.40 8.21 -2.85
CA SER A 179 -17.21 8.82 -1.79
C SER A 179 -18.19 7.82 -1.18
N GLY A 180 -18.85 7.00 -2.01
CA GLY A 180 -19.75 5.96 -1.54
C GLY A 180 -19.04 4.88 -0.71
N VAL A 181 -17.98 4.29 -1.26
CA VAL A 181 -17.23 3.19 -0.62
C VAL A 181 -16.48 3.67 0.62
N PHE A 182 -15.97 4.91 0.62
CA PHE A 182 -15.32 5.51 1.78
C PHE A 182 -16.31 5.77 2.92
N GLY A 183 -17.51 6.26 2.62
CA GLY A 183 -18.56 6.45 3.62
C GLY A 183 -19.09 5.12 4.20
N GLU A 184 -19.08 4.03 3.42
CA GLU A 184 -19.32 2.68 3.92
C GLU A 184 -18.22 2.21 4.87
N LEU A 185 -16.94 2.37 4.48
CA LEU A 185 -15.79 2.06 5.33
C LEU A 185 -15.88 2.77 6.68
N GLU A 186 -16.15 4.07 6.70
CA GLU A 186 -16.27 4.83 7.96
C GLU A 186 -17.36 4.27 8.87
N ARG A 187 -18.50 3.84 8.31
CA ARG A 187 -19.59 3.22 9.08
C ARG A 187 -19.19 1.86 9.65
N GLU A 188 -18.54 1.03 8.84
CA GLU A 188 -18.06 -0.29 9.28
C GLU A 188 -17.01 -0.17 10.39
N ILE A 189 -16.05 0.75 10.25
CA ILE A 189 -15.05 1.02 11.30
C ILE A 189 -15.74 1.47 12.59
N LYS A 190 -16.64 2.45 12.53
CA LYS A 190 -17.38 2.91 13.72
C LYS A 190 -18.15 1.77 14.40
N THR A 191 -18.80 0.92 13.60
CA THR A 191 -19.55 -0.24 14.11
C THR A 191 -18.62 -1.20 14.86
N PHE A 192 -17.46 -1.52 14.27
CA PHE A 192 -16.45 -2.37 14.90
C PHE A 192 -15.90 -1.77 16.20
N LEU A 193 -15.66 -0.45 16.24
CA LEU A 193 -15.15 0.23 17.44
C LEU A 193 -16.19 0.29 18.58
N HIS A 194 -17.49 0.17 18.28
CA HIS A 194 -18.55 0.13 19.30
C HIS A 194 -18.94 -1.28 19.74
N THR A 195 -18.31 -2.32 19.16
CA THR A 195 -18.42 -3.72 19.59
C THR A 195 -17.35 -4.04 20.62
#